data_AF-M1AB96-F1
#
_entry.id   AF-M1AB96-F1
#
_cell.length_a   1.000
_cell.length_b   1.000
_cell.length_c   1.000
_cell.angle_alpha   90.00
_cell.angle_beta   90.00
_cell.angle_gamma   90.00
#
_symmetry.space_group_name_H-M   'P 1'
#
loop_
_entity.id
_entity.type
_entity.pdbx_description
1 polymer ?
#
loop_
_entity_poly.entity_id
_entity_poly.type
_entity_poly.pdbx_seq_one_letter_code
_entity_poly.pdbx_strand_id
1 'polypeptide(L)'
;MNNTSFRPSKLINYVDIRPMTTPPLSRNIIGNLLTVTSTTASHDEEMKLPRLVREFRKEFEQVYKKDPVQHNSLVLKLLEIMESPYAIDEFDTYYCSNMCKFSGYSIDFGWGKPERVCAPMGPFKNFFILSADQSMDGVEAMVTLEEQHMLAFECDEELLEFASPISSF
;
A
#
# COMPACT_ATOMS: atom_id res chain seq x y z
N MET A 1 26.54 -26.24 -3.57
CA MET A 1 26.21 -24.92 -3.00
C MET A 1 25.12 -24.34 -3.88
N ASN A 2 23.85 -24.46 -3.47
CA ASN A 2 22.74 -23.87 -4.21
C ASN A 2 22.78 -22.36 -3.97
N ASN A 3 23.22 -21.62 -4.99
CA ASN A 3 23.19 -20.17 -4.99
C ASN A 3 21.73 -19.76 -5.21
N THR A 4 20.93 -19.69 -4.14
CA THR A 4 19.59 -19.11 -4.19
C THR A 4 19.76 -17.63 -4.52
N SER A 5 19.59 -17.27 -5.80
CA SER A 5 19.64 -15.87 -6.21
C SER A 5 18.48 -15.13 -5.56
N PHE A 6 18.77 -14.06 -4.83
CA PHE A 6 17.75 -13.15 -4.32
C PHE A 6 16.88 -12.66 -5.48
N ARG A 7 15.56 -12.86 -5.38
CA ARG A 7 14.61 -12.31 -6.35
C ARG A 7 14.28 -10.87 -5.92
N PRO A 8 14.49 -9.87 -6.79
CA PRO A 8 14.17 -8.48 -6.47
C PRO A 8 12.69 -8.31 -6.12
N SER A 9 12.38 -7.41 -5.19
CA SER A 9 11.01 -7.07 -4.81
C SER A 9 10.75 -5.58 -4.99
N LYS A 10 9.47 -5.22 -5.15
CA LYS A 10 9.03 -3.84 -5.35
C LYS A 10 7.73 -3.57 -4.61
N LEU A 11 7.69 -2.53 -3.80
CA LEU A 11 6.48 -2.05 -3.15
C LEU A 11 5.97 -0.79 -3.84
N ILE A 12 4.78 -0.88 -4.44
CA ILE A 12 4.07 0.23 -5.09
C ILE A 12 3.06 0.81 -4.11
N ASN A 13 3.08 2.14 -3.94
CA ASN A 13 2.14 2.87 -3.10
C ASN A 13 1.32 3.83 -3.94
N TYR A 14 0.01 3.87 -3.69
CA TYR A 14 -0.89 4.87 -4.26
C TYR A 14 -0.86 6.15 -3.43
N VAL A 15 -0.80 7.30 -4.10
CA VAL A 15 -0.68 8.60 -3.44
C VAL A 15 -1.73 9.57 -3.96
N ASP A 16 -2.51 10.17 -3.06
CA ASP A 16 -3.49 11.22 -3.39
C ASP A 16 -2.75 12.48 -3.87
N ILE A 17 -3.02 12.90 -5.11
CA ILE A 17 -2.38 14.07 -5.71
C ILE A 17 -3.15 15.37 -5.45
N ARG A 18 -4.38 15.31 -4.91
CA ARG A 18 -5.18 16.50 -4.62
C ARG A 18 -4.40 17.55 -3.80
N PRO A 19 -3.66 17.18 -2.72
CA PRO A 19 -2.91 18.14 -1.94
C PRO A 19 -1.68 18.73 -2.67
N MET A 20 -1.25 18.13 -3.77
CA MET A 20 -0.03 18.49 -4.52
C MET A 20 -0.30 19.46 -5.67
N THR A 21 -1.56 19.60 -6.06
CA THR A 21 -1.97 20.54 -7.12
C THR A 21 -1.81 22.00 -6.68
N THR A 22 -1.67 22.91 -7.64
CA THR A 22 -1.57 24.36 -7.39
C THR A 22 -2.71 25.09 -8.13
N PRO A 23 -3.75 25.57 -7.42
CA PRO A 23 -4.00 25.43 -5.97
C PRO A 23 -4.39 23.99 -5.56
N PRO A 24 -4.23 23.60 -4.28
CA PRO A 24 -4.65 22.29 -3.79
C PRO A 24 -6.14 22.04 -4.03
N LEU A 25 -6.44 20.87 -4.59
CA LEU A 25 -7.80 20.42 -4.83
C LEU A 25 -8.49 20.00 -3.53
N SER A 26 -9.80 20.23 -3.45
CA SER A 26 -10.62 19.78 -2.33
C SER A 26 -10.66 18.24 -2.25
N ARG A 27 -10.66 17.69 -1.03
CA ARG A 27 -10.85 16.26 -0.79
C ARG A 27 -12.22 15.74 -1.27
N ASN A 28 -13.20 16.64 -1.43
CA ASN A 28 -14.55 16.28 -1.85
C ASN A 28 -14.68 16.14 -3.38
N ILE A 29 -13.59 16.35 -4.13
CA ILE A 29 -13.61 16.14 -5.59
C ILE A 29 -13.71 14.64 -5.89
N ILE A 30 -14.78 14.30 -6.60
CA ILE A 30 -15.09 12.95 -7.05
C ILE A 30 -14.19 12.57 -8.23
N GLY A 31 -13.62 11.37 -8.18
CA GLY A 31 -12.79 10.80 -9.24
C GLY A 31 -11.47 10.22 -8.74
N ASN A 32 -10.78 9.52 -9.63
CA ASN A 32 -9.45 8.97 -9.36
C ASN A 32 -8.38 10.03 -9.63
N LEU A 33 -7.93 10.70 -8.58
CA LEU A 33 -6.79 11.61 -8.61
C LEU A 33 -5.69 11.02 -7.75
N LEU A 34 -4.84 10.22 -8.39
CA LEU A 34 -3.72 9.58 -7.73
C LEU A 34 -2.49 9.54 -8.62
N THR A 35 -1.34 9.39 -7.99
CA THR A 35 -0.09 8.96 -8.60
C THR A 35 0.42 7.72 -7.86
N VAL A 36 1.52 7.15 -8.30
CA VAL A 36 2.16 6.03 -7.61
C VAL A 36 3.63 6.30 -7.37
N THR A 37 4.15 5.69 -6.31
CA THR A 37 5.58 5.65 -6.03
C THR A 37 6.00 4.23 -5.72
N SER A 38 7.26 3.91 -5.98
CA SER A 38 7.77 2.55 -5.80
C SER A 38 9.08 2.53 -5.06
N THR A 39 9.22 1.63 -4.10
CA THR A 39 10.50 1.31 -3.46
C THR A 39 10.91 -0.09 -3.86
N THR A 40 12.15 -0.25 -4.33
CA THR A 40 12.70 -1.53 -4.78
C THR A 40 13.76 -2.05 -3.83
N ALA A 41 13.81 -3.36 -3.65
CA ALA A 41 14.92 -4.05 -3.02
C ALA A 41 15.42 -5.13 -3.98
N SER A 42 16.68 -5.03 -4.42
CA SER A 42 17.35 -5.98 -5.31
C SER A 42 18.33 -6.89 -4.57
N HIS A 43 18.59 -6.61 -3.29
CA HIS A 43 19.51 -7.36 -2.45
C HIS A 43 18.97 -7.45 -1.02
N ASP A 44 19.35 -8.50 -0.29
CA ASP A 44 18.91 -8.73 1.10
C ASP A 44 19.24 -7.54 2.04
N GLU A 45 20.39 -6.90 1.84
CA GLU A 45 20.77 -5.73 2.64
C GLU A 45 19.84 -4.52 2.48
N GLU A 46 19.08 -4.45 1.38
CA GLU A 46 18.08 -3.40 1.12
C GLU A 46 16.77 -3.65 1.87
N MET A 47 16.50 -4.89 2.28
CA MET A 47 15.32 -5.28 3.04
C MET A 47 15.44 -4.96 4.54
N LYS A 48 16.61 -4.54 5.02
CA LYS A 48 16.79 -4.11 6.42
C LYS A 48 15.87 -2.91 6.72
N LEU A 49 15.00 -3.05 7.73
CA LEU A 49 13.94 -2.09 8.05
C LEU A 49 14.38 -0.61 8.08
N PRO A 50 15.51 -0.22 8.74
CA PRO A 50 15.94 1.18 8.73
C PRO A 50 16.28 1.72 7.34
N ARG A 51 16.85 0.87 6.48
CA ARG A 51 17.18 1.24 5.10
C ARG A 51 15.92 1.31 4.26
N LEU A 52 15.02 0.34 4.39
CA LEU A 52 13.74 0.33 3.68
C LEU A 52 12.91 1.58 4.01
N VAL A 53 12.78 1.94 5.29
CA VAL A 53 12.07 3.15 5.74
C VAL A 53 12.72 4.42 5.20
N ARG A 54 14.05 4.47 5.13
CA ARG A 54 14.78 5.62 4.57
C ARG A 54 14.49 5.78 3.07
N GLU A 55 14.62 4.72 2.29
CA GLU A 55 14.34 4.78 0.85
C GLU A 55 12.85 5.06 0.59
N PHE A 56 11.95 4.45 1.36
CA PHE A 56 10.51 4.73 1.29
C PHE A 56 10.20 6.22 1.50
N ARG A 57 10.74 6.85 2.55
CA ARG A 57 10.55 8.28 2.81
C ARG A 57 11.10 9.15 1.68
N LYS A 58 12.28 8.80 1.18
CA LYS A 58 12.92 9.51 0.07
C LYS A 58 12.06 9.46 -1.19
N GLU A 59 11.52 8.30 -1.55
CA GLU A 59 10.65 8.15 -2.72
C GLU A 59 9.36 8.97 -2.59
N PHE A 60 8.73 8.99 -1.41
CA PHE A 60 7.59 9.86 -1.16
C PHE A 60 7.94 11.34 -1.25
N GLU A 61 9.07 11.78 -0.69
CA GLU A 61 9.52 13.16 -0.79
C GLU A 61 9.71 13.61 -2.24
N GLN A 62 10.22 12.71 -3.11
CA GLN A 62 10.36 12.99 -4.53
C GLN A 62 9.02 13.15 -5.25
N VAL A 63 7.99 12.41 -4.85
CA VAL A 63 6.63 12.59 -5.39
C VAL A 63 6.13 14.00 -5.11
N TYR A 64 6.28 14.49 -3.87
CA TYR A 64 5.82 15.83 -3.47
C TYR A 64 6.59 16.98 -4.13
N LYS A 65 7.79 16.74 -4.66
CA LYS A 65 8.61 17.75 -5.36
C LYS A 65 8.28 17.90 -6.84
N LYS A 66 7.64 16.91 -7.45
CA LYS A 66 7.30 16.91 -8.87
C LYS A 66 5.87 17.42 -9.05
N ASP A 67 5.56 17.97 -10.23
CA ASP A 67 4.17 18.19 -10.63
C ASP A 67 3.57 16.83 -11.06
N PRO A 68 2.70 16.22 -10.23
CA PRO A 68 2.17 14.90 -10.53
C PRO A 68 1.12 14.94 -11.65
N VAL A 69 0.56 16.11 -11.98
CA VAL A 69 -0.42 16.27 -13.07
C VAL A 69 0.29 16.22 -14.41
N GLN A 70 1.46 16.85 -14.51
CA GLN A 70 2.28 16.85 -15.73
C GLN A 70 3.05 15.52 -15.94
N HIS A 71 3.38 14.81 -14.86
CA HIS A 71 4.33 13.67 -14.90
C HIS A 71 3.74 12.33 -14.43
N ASN A 72 2.43 12.09 -14.58
CA ASN A 72 1.78 10.87 -14.09
C ASN A 72 2.07 9.58 -14.91
N SER A 73 3.26 9.48 -15.51
CA SER A 73 3.65 8.36 -16.38
C SER A 73 3.70 7.02 -15.63
N LEU A 74 3.94 7.03 -14.31
CA LEU A 74 3.94 5.81 -13.51
C LEU A 74 2.54 5.21 -13.34
N VAL A 75 1.48 6.03 -13.31
CA VAL A 75 0.10 5.52 -13.30
C VAL A 75 -0.25 4.88 -14.63
N LEU A 76 0.20 5.46 -15.75
CA LEU A 76 -0.01 4.84 -17.06
C LEU A 76 0.67 3.48 -17.15
N LYS A 77 1.92 3.36 -16.67
CA LYS A 77 2.62 2.07 -16.57
C LYS A 77 1.91 1.09 -15.65
N LEU A 78 1.34 1.56 -14.53
CA LEU A 78 0.56 0.70 -13.65
C LEU A 78 -0.69 0.16 -14.37
N LEU A 79 -1.39 1.01 -15.12
CA LEU A 79 -2.55 0.58 -15.92
C LEU A 79 -2.14 -0.47 -16.95
N GLU A 80 -1.01 -0.28 -17.65
CA GLU A 80 -0.46 -1.27 -18.58
C GLU A 80 -0.15 -2.62 -17.89
N ILE A 81 0.45 -2.58 -16.70
CA ILE A 81 0.74 -3.80 -15.90
C ILE A 81 -0.56 -4.48 -15.46
N MET A 82 -1.55 -3.71 -15.02
CA MET A 82 -2.86 -4.23 -14.61
C MET A 82 -3.62 -4.86 -15.79
N GLU A 83 -3.43 -4.37 -17.01
CA GLU A 83 -4.02 -4.91 -18.24
C GLU A 83 -3.31 -6.19 -18.75
N SER A 84 -2.07 -6.45 -18.30
CA SER A 84 -1.29 -7.63 -18.69
C SER A 84 -0.79 -8.42 -17.47
N PRO A 85 -1.69 -9.06 -16.70
CA PRO A 85 -1.33 -9.75 -15.46
C PRO A 85 -0.44 -11.00 -15.65
N TYR A 86 -0.22 -11.42 -16.91
CA TYR A 86 0.61 -12.59 -17.27
C TYR A 86 2.02 -12.22 -17.75
N ALA A 87 2.38 -10.93 -17.75
CA ALA A 87 3.76 -10.53 -18.00
C ALA A 87 4.66 -11.07 -16.89
N ILE A 88 5.75 -11.75 -17.25
CA ILE A 88 6.77 -12.16 -16.28
C ILE A 88 7.41 -10.88 -15.74
N ASP A 89 7.08 -10.55 -14.49
CA ASP A 89 7.72 -9.44 -13.78
C ASP A 89 9.09 -9.88 -13.28
N GLU A 90 10.09 -9.03 -13.49
CA GLU A 90 11.44 -9.18 -12.95
C GLU A 90 11.40 -9.10 -11.40
N PHE A 91 10.37 -8.45 -10.86
CA PHE A 91 10.19 -8.22 -9.43
C PHE A 91 9.06 -9.08 -8.84
N ASP A 92 9.19 -9.41 -7.56
CA ASP A 92 8.03 -9.67 -6.71
C ASP A 92 7.38 -8.34 -6.35
N THR A 93 6.32 -8.01 -7.08
CA THR A 93 5.61 -6.74 -6.93
C THR A 93 4.48 -6.86 -5.89
N TYR A 94 4.45 -5.86 -5.03
CA TYR A 94 3.54 -5.67 -3.92
C TYR A 94 2.87 -4.30 -4.04
N TYR A 95 1.61 -4.20 -3.61
CA TYR A 95 0.81 -3.00 -3.75
C TYR A 95 0.22 -2.59 -2.41
N CYS A 96 0.32 -1.31 -2.06
CA CYS A 96 -0.18 -0.78 -0.81
C CYS A 96 -1.06 0.45 -1.04
N SER A 97 -2.28 0.40 -0.52
CA SER A 97 -3.19 1.55 -0.46
C SER A 97 -3.35 2.02 0.98
N ASN A 98 -3.12 3.31 1.23
CA ASN A 98 -3.29 3.91 2.55
C ASN A 98 -4.64 4.64 2.64
N MET A 99 -5.53 4.10 3.47
CA MET A 99 -6.84 4.62 3.81
C MET A 99 -6.92 5.16 5.25
N CYS A 100 -5.80 5.32 5.98
CA CYS A 100 -5.81 5.81 7.37
C CYS A 100 -6.42 7.21 7.52
N LYS A 101 -6.43 8.02 6.47
CA LYS A 101 -7.07 9.35 6.47
C LYS A 101 -8.53 9.33 6.01
N PHE A 102 -9.07 8.15 5.67
CA PHE A 102 -10.46 7.99 5.30
C PHE A 102 -11.35 8.13 6.54
N SER A 103 -12.36 8.98 6.45
CA SER A 103 -13.19 9.38 7.59
C SER A 103 -14.31 8.38 7.90
N GLY A 104 -14.16 7.11 7.56
CA GLY A 104 -15.23 6.10 7.62
C GLY A 104 -15.88 5.99 9.00
N TYR A 105 -15.08 5.89 10.05
CA TYR A 105 -15.55 5.78 11.44
C TYR A 105 -16.25 7.05 11.96
N SER A 106 -16.14 8.18 11.26
CA SER A 106 -16.81 9.43 11.64
C SER A 106 -18.19 9.62 11.01
N ILE A 107 -18.56 8.76 10.06
CA ILE A 107 -19.81 8.87 9.31
C ILE A 107 -20.97 8.42 10.21
N ASP A 108 -22.04 9.21 10.27
CA ASP A 108 -23.29 8.86 10.97
C ASP A 108 -24.47 9.19 10.05
N PHE A 109 -25.26 8.17 9.70
CA PHE A 109 -26.44 8.31 8.84
C PHE A 109 -27.73 8.54 9.64
N GLY A 110 -27.63 8.76 10.96
CA GLY A 110 -28.74 8.97 11.88
C GLY A 110 -28.97 7.83 12.87
N TRP A 111 -28.20 6.75 12.78
CA TRP A 111 -28.34 5.54 13.62
C TRP A 111 -27.06 5.22 14.41
N GLY A 112 -26.11 6.15 14.46
CA GLY A 112 -24.82 5.97 15.10
C GLY A 112 -23.70 5.71 14.10
N LYS A 113 -22.47 5.67 14.63
CA LYS A 113 -21.24 5.49 13.86
C LYS A 113 -20.95 4.01 13.62
N PRO A 114 -20.19 3.65 12.56
CA PRO A 114 -19.78 2.28 12.32
C PRO A 114 -18.98 1.70 13.49
N GLU A 115 -19.29 0.45 13.82
CA GLU A 115 -18.44 -0.35 14.71
C GLU A 115 -17.15 -0.78 13.99
N ARG A 116 -17.24 -1.09 12.68
CA ARG A 116 -16.12 -1.46 11.83
C ARG A 116 -16.23 -0.87 10.43
N VAL A 117 -15.11 -0.43 9.88
CA VAL A 117 -14.97 0.01 8.48
C VAL A 117 -13.93 -0.87 7.81
N CYS A 118 -14.31 -1.53 6.72
CA CYS A 118 -13.45 -2.43 5.98
C CYS A 118 -13.62 -2.19 4.48
N ALA A 119 -12.54 -2.35 3.72
CA ALA A 119 -12.60 -2.36 2.27
C ALA A 119 -12.68 -3.81 1.79
N PRO A 120 -13.57 -4.15 0.85
CA PRO A 120 -13.60 -5.49 0.28
C PRO A 120 -12.25 -5.77 -0.39
N MET A 121 -11.57 -6.83 0.06
CA MET A 121 -10.37 -7.31 -0.63
C MET A 121 -10.83 -8.03 -1.90
N GLY A 122 -10.52 -7.44 -3.05
CA GLY A 122 -10.77 -8.04 -4.37
C GLY A 122 -9.85 -9.24 -4.64
N PRO A 123 -9.89 -9.81 -5.86
CA PRO A 123 -9.04 -10.96 -6.25
C PRO A 123 -7.58 -10.54 -6.53
N PHE A 124 -7.03 -9.62 -5.74
CA PHE A 124 -5.70 -9.05 -5.93
C PHE A 124 -4.66 -9.87 -5.18
N LYS A 125 -3.62 -10.33 -5.87
CA LYS A 125 -2.44 -10.94 -5.24
C LYS A 125 -1.49 -9.84 -4.73
N ASN A 126 -0.84 -10.09 -3.59
CA ASN A 126 0.20 -9.21 -3.02
C ASN A 126 -0.28 -7.77 -2.76
N PHE A 127 -1.51 -7.63 -2.23
CA PHE A 127 -2.14 -6.35 -2.01
C PHE A 127 -2.36 -6.09 -0.52
N PHE A 128 -2.09 -4.85 -0.10
CA PHE A 128 -2.22 -4.40 1.28
C PHE A 128 -3.10 -3.15 1.33
N ILE A 129 -4.03 -3.11 2.27
CA ILE A 129 -4.79 -1.90 2.59
C ILE A 129 -4.53 -1.55 4.05
N LEU A 130 -4.02 -0.35 4.28
CA LEU A 130 -3.84 0.21 5.62
C LEU A 130 -5.05 1.09 5.95
N SER A 131 -5.73 0.82 7.07
CA SER A 131 -6.83 1.63 7.58
C SER A 131 -6.52 2.12 8.99
N ALA A 132 -7.13 3.22 9.41
CA ALA A 132 -7.18 3.55 10.83
C ALA A 132 -8.09 2.54 11.53
N ASP A 133 -7.80 2.25 12.79
CA ASP A 133 -8.70 1.46 13.63
C ASP A 133 -9.88 2.31 14.13
N GLN A 134 -10.83 1.69 14.84
CA GLN A 134 -11.99 2.40 15.38
C GLN A 134 -11.60 3.51 16.37
N SER A 135 -10.53 3.32 17.14
CA SER A 135 -10.05 4.31 18.11
C SER A 135 -9.31 5.49 17.48
N MET A 136 -8.96 5.39 16.18
CA MET A 136 -8.14 6.33 15.42
C MET A 136 -6.71 6.51 15.99
N ASP A 137 -6.25 5.58 16.82
CA ASP A 137 -4.92 5.57 17.45
C ASP A 137 -4.03 4.42 16.91
N GLY A 138 -4.64 3.46 16.21
CA GLY A 138 -3.98 2.30 15.62
C GLY A 138 -4.09 2.25 14.09
N VAL A 139 -3.42 1.25 13.51
CA VAL A 139 -3.49 0.92 12.08
C VAL A 139 -3.91 -0.54 11.94
N GLU A 140 -4.95 -0.78 11.16
CA GLU A 140 -5.34 -2.11 10.69
C GLU A 140 -4.73 -2.36 9.31
N ALA A 141 -4.09 -3.51 9.13
CA ALA A 141 -3.56 -3.95 7.84
C ALA A 141 -4.40 -5.12 7.31
N MET A 142 -5.10 -4.89 6.21
CA MET A 142 -5.78 -5.94 5.45
C MET A 142 -4.82 -6.45 4.37
N VAL A 143 -4.50 -7.74 4.41
CA VAL A 143 -3.41 -8.34 3.63
C VAL A 143 -3.95 -9.44 2.73
N THR A 144 -3.59 -9.41 1.44
CA THR A 144 -3.84 -10.52 0.51
C THR A 144 -2.53 -11.05 -0.05
N LEU A 145 -2.27 -12.33 0.20
CA LEU A 145 -1.09 -13.08 -0.27
C LEU A 145 -1.54 -14.44 -0.80
N GLU A 146 -0.66 -15.13 -1.54
CA GLU A 146 -0.86 -16.55 -1.82
C GLU A 146 -0.84 -17.36 -0.52
N GLU A 147 -1.64 -18.43 -0.46
CA GLU A 147 -1.85 -19.24 0.74
C GLU A 147 -0.53 -19.63 1.44
N GLN A 148 0.45 -20.11 0.67
CA GLN A 148 1.76 -20.49 1.21
C GLN A 148 2.54 -19.32 1.85
N HIS A 149 2.39 -18.10 1.31
CA HIS A 149 3.03 -16.90 1.85
C HIS A 149 2.23 -16.35 3.03
N MET A 150 0.90 -16.47 2.99
CA MET A 150 0.04 -16.05 4.11
C MET A 150 0.32 -16.88 5.36
N LEU A 151 0.46 -18.21 5.21
CA LEU A 151 0.79 -19.10 6.33
C LEU A 151 2.12 -18.70 7.00
N ALA A 152 3.13 -18.33 6.20
CA ALA A 152 4.40 -17.84 6.73
C ALA A 152 4.23 -16.47 7.41
N PHE A 153 3.47 -15.56 6.80
CA PHE A 153 3.20 -14.22 7.32
C PHE A 153 2.47 -14.26 8.68
N GLU A 154 1.45 -15.11 8.82
CA GLU A 154 0.66 -15.25 10.06
C GLU A 154 1.45 -15.87 11.21
N CYS A 155 2.52 -16.61 10.91
CA CYS A 155 3.37 -17.29 11.90
C CYS A 155 4.69 -16.54 12.19
N ASP A 156 4.92 -15.37 11.59
CA ASP A 156 6.19 -14.64 11.72
C ASP A 156 6.32 -14.02 13.13
N GLU A 157 7.30 -14.49 13.90
CA GLU A 157 7.48 -14.08 15.30
C GLU A 157 7.87 -12.60 15.44
N GLU A 158 8.66 -12.05 14.50
CA GLU A 158 9.05 -10.64 14.52
C GLU A 158 7.83 -9.74 14.26
N LEU A 159 6.96 -10.12 13.32
CA LEU A 159 5.71 -9.41 13.05
C LEU A 159 4.75 -9.49 14.25
N LEU A 160 4.59 -10.67 14.86
CA LEU A 160 3.68 -10.90 15.99
C LEU A 160 4.09 -10.15 17.27
N GLU A 161 5.34 -9.68 17.37
CA GLU A 161 5.77 -8.76 18.43
C GLU A 161 5.07 -7.39 18.34
N PHE A 162 4.68 -6.96 17.13
CA PHE A 162 4.10 -5.64 16.87
C PHE A 162 2.66 -5.65 16.37
N ALA A 163 2.18 -6.80 15.86
CA ALA A 163 0.86 -6.95 15.26
C ALA A 163 0.11 -8.12 15.89
N SER A 164 -1.21 -8.00 15.93
CA SER A 164 -2.09 -9.09 16.34
C SER A 164 -3.01 -9.44 15.18
N PRO A 165 -3.10 -10.73 14.79
CA PRO A 165 -4.10 -11.17 13.83
C PRO A 165 -5.49 -10.79 14.33
N ILE A 166 -6.28 -10.13 13.49
CA ILE A 166 -7.66 -9.80 13.84
C ILE A 166 -8.46 -11.11 13.76
N SER A 167 -8.72 -11.72 14.91
CA SER A 167 -9.58 -12.90 15.03
C SER A 167 -11.03 -12.49 14.80
N SER A 168 -11.45 -12.39 13.55
CA SER A 168 -12.86 -12.22 13.21
C SER A 168 -13.17 -12.75 11.82
N PHE A 169 -13.55 -14.03 11.77
CA PHE A 169 -14.64 -14.54 10.95
C PHE A 169 -15.36 -15.65 11.74
#